data_AF-A0A2T2RLA8-F1
#
_entry.id   AF-A0A2T2RLA8-F1
#
_cell.length_a   1.000
_cell.length_b   1.000
_cell.length_c   1.000
_cell.angle_alpha   90.00
_cell.angle_beta   90.00
_cell.angle_gamma   90.00
#
_symmetry.space_group_name_H-M   'P 1'
#
loop_
_entity.id
_entity.type
_entity.pdbx_description
1 polymer ?
#
loop_
_entity_poly.entity_id
_entity_poly.type
_entity_poly.pdbx_seq_one_letter_code
_entity_poly.pdbx_strand_id
1 'polypeptide(L)'
;MTLILLGLIGGGLITYIASLNWRRAVMAALVIVVLEGVLRKWVLPQASEVIFFLKDFVLLGAYLSFFCNSSIPKKRIPYRDTIKLLLSLFTVWALVQVFNPALGSPIIGIVGLKNYFIYVPLIWLIPALFDSEEDLYKFLRTYLLILIPVALLAIAQFLSPPDSPLNVYARETSFGGVATIGDSGLVRVTGTFSYTNGYNALISTCFALLLPLVTREQPKVWLGLAFLELSLIGTTLFMTGSRGTAIKLIFILVSYVVVQGIVHFRTVLRFSINLVIPTLIAVFLLTYQYNAAFEAYASRVESNSDLPNRIQDIFLQPFTFSTEQQFGGY
;
A
#
# COMPACT_ATOMS: atom_id res chain seq x y z
N MET A 1 31.56 -6.59 6.17
CA MET A 1 32.05 -5.22 5.90
C MET A 1 31.91 -4.82 4.42
N THR A 2 32.23 -5.70 3.47
CA THR A 2 32.14 -5.45 2.01
C THR A 2 30.72 -5.16 1.49
N LEU A 3 29.70 -5.91 1.93
CA LEU A 3 28.33 -5.76 1.40
C LEU A 3 27.64 -4.46 1.84
N ILE A 4 27.87 -4.02 3.09
CA ILE A 4 27.35 -2.76 3.62
C ILE A 4 27.99 -1.58 2.91
N LEU A 5 29.32 -1.62 2.71
CA LEU A 5 30.04 -0.57 1.99
C LEU A 5 29.56 -0.45 0.54
N LEU A 6 29.38 -1.58 -0.16
CA LEU A 6 28.79 -1.62 -1.49
C LEU A 6 27.36 -1.07 -1.50
N GLY A 7 26.55 -1.41 -0.50
CA GLY A 7 25.20 -0.88 -0.33
C GLY A 7 25.19 0.65 -0.13
N LEU A 8 26.13 1.19 0.65
CA LEU A 8 26.25 2.63 0.88
C LEU A 8 26.72 3.38 -0.36
N ILE A 9 27.72 2.85 -1.08
CA ILE A 9 28.20 3.43 -2.35
C ILE A 9 27.09 3.40 -3.40
N GLY A 10 26.42 2.26 -3.56
CA GLY A 10 25.29 2.09 -4.47
C GLY A 10 24.12 3.01 -4.11
N GLY A 11 23.77 3.10 -2.82
CA GLY A 11 22.75 4.01 -2.31
C GLY A 11 23.08 5.47 -2.59
N GLY A 12 24.34 5.89 -2.36
CA GLY A 12 24.80 7.24 -2.68
C GLY A 12 24.72 7.58 -4.17
N LEU A 13 25.10 6.64 -5.05
CA LEU A 13 24.95 6.80 -6.50
C LEU A 13 23.47 6.93 -6.90
N ILE A 14 22.60 6.08 -6.34
CA ILE A 14 21.15 6.12 -6.61
C ILE A 14 20.56 7.46 -6.15
N THR A 15 20.92 7.93 -4.96
CA THR A 15 20.51 9.22 -4.42
C THR A 15 20.99 10.36 -5.31
N TYR A 16 22.24 10.33 -5.78
CA TYR A 16 22.77 11.32 -6.72
C TYR A 16 21.99 11.34 -8.03
N ILE A 17 21.77 10.17 -8.67
CA ILE A 17 21.00 10.07 -9.92
C ILE A 17 19.57 10.57 -9.72
N ALA A 18 18.91 10.17 -8.63
CA ALA A 18 17.57 10.61 -8.29
C ALA A 18 17.49 12.12 -8.06
N SER A 19 18.55 12.75 -7.57
CA SER A 19 18.61 14.21 -7.36
C SER A 19 18.64 15.01 -8.67
N LEU A 20 19.05 14.40 -9.80
CA LEU A 20 19.07 15.07 -11.09
C LEU A 20 17.66 15.44 -11.58
N ASN A 21 16.65 14.64 -11.21
CA ASN A 21 15.25 14.92 -11.54
C ASN A 21 14.31 14.40 -10.45
N TRP A 22 14.02 15.26 -9.47
CA TRP A 22 13.18 14.90 -8.33
C TRP A 22 11.77 14.44 -8.73
N ARG A 23 11.18 15.00 -9.80
CA ARG A 23 9.83 14.61 -10.25
C ARG A 23 9.81 13.16 -10.71
N ARG A 24 10.78 12.79 -11.56
CA ARG A 24 10.95 11.41 -12.02
C ARG A 24 11.31 10.48 -10.87
N ALA A 25 12.12 10.93 -9.91
CA ALA A 25 12.48 10.14 -8.74
C ALA A 25 11.25 9.80 -7.86
N VAL A 26 10.34 10.76 -7.61
CA VAL A 26 9.09 10.47 -6.88
C VAL A 26 8.21 9.47 -7.64
N MET A 27 8.05 9.65 -8.96
CA MET A 27 7.31 8.71 -9.80
C MET A 27 7.94 7.32 -9.81
N ALA A 28 9.27 7.24 -9.89
CA ALA A 28 10.01 5.99 -9.83
C ALA A 28 9.86 5.32 -8.47
N ALA A 29 9.89 6.07 -7.36
CA ALA A 29 9.70 5.52 -6.02
C ALA A 29 8.33 4.81 -5.88
N LEU A 30 7.26 5.37 -6.46
CA LEU A 30 5.94 4.74 -6.48
C LEU A 30 5.95 3.38 -7.22
N VAL A 31 6.63 3.31 -8.37
CA VAL A 31 6.77 2.05 -9.12
C VAL A 31 7.66 1.05 -8.39
N ILE A 32 8.78 1.52 -7.81
CA ILE A 32 9.71 0.69 -7.04
C ILE A 32 9.00 0.06 -5.84
N VAL A 33 8.14 0.79 -5.12
CA VAL A 33 7.38 0.23 -3.99
C VAL A 33 6.55 -0.99 -4.39
N VAL A 34 5.99 -0.99 -5.61
CA VAL A 34 5.20 -2.12 -6.12
C VAL A 34 6.11 -3.27 -6.57
N LEU A 35 7.24 -2.96 -7.23
CA LEU A 35 8.11 -3.97 -7.85
C LEU A 35 9.25 -4.46 -6.95
N GLU A 36 9.53 -3.82 -5.81
CA GLU A 36 10.68 -4.17 -4.97
C GLU A 36 10.61 -5.62 -4.49
N GLY A 37 9.42 -6.13 -4.21
CA GLY A 37 9.27 -7.52 -3.78
C GLY A 37 9.56 -8.52 -4.90
N VAL A 38 9.42 -8.16 -6.18
CA VAL A 38 9.88 -9.00 -7.31
C VAL A 38 11.40 -9.17 -7.22
N LEU A 39 12.09 -8.06 -7.02
CA LEU A 39 13.55 -8.06 -6.91
C LEU A 39 14.01 -8.88 -5.70
N ARG A 40 13.33 -8.71 -4.56
CA ARG A 40 13.68 -9.37 -3.31
C ARG A 40 13.33 -10.86 -3.26
N LYS A 41 12.34 -11.31 -4.03
CA LYS A 41 11.87 -12.70 -4.04
C LYS A 41 12.50 -13.55 -5.14
N TRP A 42 12.63 -12.99 -6.34
CA TRP A 42 12.91 -13.78 -7.55
C TRP A 42 14.18 -13.36 -8.27
N VAL A 43 14.50 -12.06 -8.34
CA VAL A 43 15.63 -11.58 -9.18
C VAL A 43 16.96 -11.60 -8.43
N LEU A 44 16.98 -11.05 -7.21
CA LEU A 44 18.20 -10.93 -6.41
C LEU A 44 17.93 -11.14 -4.90
N PRO A 45 17.50 -12.35 -4.47
CA PRO A 45 17.17 -12.62 -3.08
C PRO A 45 18.33 -12.37 -2.10
N GLN A 46 19.57 -12.61 -2.53
CA GLN A 46 20.78 -12.38 -1.74
C GLN A 46 21.02 -10.91 -1.36
N ALA A 47 20.39 -9.97 -2.07
CA ALA A 47 20.46 -8.54 -1.76
C ALA A 47 19.13 -7.99 -1.20
N SER A 48 18.23 -8.86 -0.73
CA SER A 48 16.88 -8.49 -0.27
C SER A 48 16.88 -7.35 0.76
N GLU A 49 17.85 -7.35 1.68
CA GLU A 49 18.00 -6.29 2.69
C GLU A 49 18.40 -4.94 2.09
N VAL A 50 19.32 -4.93 1.12
CA VAL A 50 19.76 -3.69 0.44
C VAL A 50 18.63 -3.14 -0.43
N ILE A 51 17.95 -4.01 -1.17
CA ILE A 51 16.83 -3.64 -2.05
C ILE A 51 15.67 -3.04 -1.26
N PHE A 52 15.44 -3.46 -0.01
CA PHE A 52 14.40 -2.87 0.85
C PHE A 52 14.57 -1.34 1.01
N PHE A 53 15.80 -0.84 1.00
CA PHE A 53 16.11 0.59 1.11
C PHE A 53 16.19 1.29 -0.25
N LEU A 54 15.94 0.61 -1.37
CA LEU A 54 16.08 1.18 -2.71
C LEU A 54 15.20 2.42 -2.91
N LYS A 55 13.90 2.32 -2.60
CA LYS A 55 12.96 3.44 -2.65
C LYS A 55 13.36 4.58 -1.72
N ASP A 56 13.98 4.26 -0.59
CA ASP A 56 14.40 5.24 0.42
C ASP A 56 15.52 6.11 -0.14
N PHE A 57 16.53 5.50 -0.78
CA PHE A 57 17.61 6.25 -1.44
C PHE A 57 17.12 7.10 -2.61
N VAL A 58 16.15 6.61 -3.38
CA VAL A 58 15.53 7.38 -4.47
C VAL A 58 14.78 8.60 -3.91
N LEU A 59 13.99 8.41 -2.84
CA LEU A 59 13.27 9.51 -2.20
C LEU A 59 14.22 10.53 -1.56
N LEU A 60 15.30 10.09 -0.93
CA LEU A 60 16.33 10.99 -0.40
C LEU A 60 16.90 11.89 -1.50
N GLY A 61 17.19 11.33 -2.69
CA GLY A 61 17.65 12.11 -3.84
C GLY A 61 16.62 13.15 -4.29
N ALA A 62 15.34 12.75 -4.35
CA ALA A 62 14.24 13.66 -4.66
C ALA A 62 14.14 14.80 -3.64
N TYR A 63 14.28 14.50 -2.35
CA TYR A 63 14.20 15.50 -1.28
C TYR A 63 15.37 16.47 -1.32
N LEU A 64 16.61 15.98 -1.47
CA LEU A 64 17.79 16.84 -1.59
C LEU A 64 17.63 17.83 -2.75
N SER A 65 17.25 17.33 -3.92
CA SER A 65 17.00 18.18 -5.10
C SER A 65 15.86 19.17 -4.87
N PHE A 66 14.75 18.75 -4.27
CA PHE A 66 13.59 19.61 -4.05
C PHE A 66 13.82 20.71 -3.01
N PHE A 67 14.46 20.39 -1.88
CA PHE A 67 14.63 21.34 -0.78
C PHE A 67 15.86 22.25 -0.96
N CYS A 68 16.93 21.77 -1.61
CA CYS A 68 18.14 22.56 -1.85
C CYS A 68 18.02 23.45 -3.09
N ASN A 69 17.07 23.20 -4.00
CA ASN A 69 16.89 24.03 -5.19
C ASN A 69 15.97 25.23 -4.90
N SER A 70 16.55 26.44 -4.93
CA SER A 70 15.84 27.70 -4.68
C SER A 70 14.82 28.07 -5.75
N SER A 71 14.90 27.47 -6.95
CA SER A 71 14.06 27.81 -8.10
C SER A 71 12.66 27.16 -8.06
N ILE A 72 12.41 26.26 -7.10
CA ILE A 72 11.12 25.57 -7.00
C ILE A 72 10.12 26.46 -6.25
N PRO A 73 8.97 26.80 -6.85
CA PRO A 73 8.00 27.66 -6.22
C PRO A 73 7.36 26.98 -5.00
N LYS A 74 7.83 27.34 -3.80
CA LYS A 74 7.35 26.83 -2.50
C LYS A 74 5.92 27.27 -2.12
N LYS A 75 5.25 28.05 -2.99
CA LYS A 75 3.94 28.67 -2.71
C LYS A 75 2.73 27.73 -2.83
N ARG A 76 2.90 26.49 -3.33
CA ARG A 76 1.80 25.50 -3.46
C ARG A 76 1.57 24.66 -2.19
N ILE A 77 2.24 24.97 -1.09
CA ILE A 77 2.17 24.18 0.14
C ILE A 77 0.88 24.55 0.90
N PRO A 78 -0.01 23.59 1.21
CA PRO A 78 -1.10 23.82 2.16
C PRO A 78 -0.51 24.01 3.55
N TYR A 79 -0.17 25.26 3.89
CA TYR A 79 0.46 25.67 5.12
C TYR A 79 -0.60 25.79 6.23
N ARG A 80 -1.16 24.65 6.67
CA ARG A 80 -2.14 24.62 7.77
C ARG A 80 -1.46 24.35 9.09
N ASP A 81 -1.60 25.27 10.04
CA ASP A 81 -0.99 25.16 11.38
C ASP A 81 -1.40 23.90 12.14
N THR A 82 -2.61 23.38 11.87
CA THR A 82 -3.08 22.09 12.40
C THR A 82 -2.20 20.91 11.96
N ILE A 83 -1.78 20.85 10.69
CA ILE A 83 -0.95 19.75 10.19
C ILE A 83 0.42 19.79 10.86
N LYS A 84 0.99 20.99 11.04
CA LYS A 84 2.25 21.16 11.76
C LYS A 84 2.13 20.73 13.21
N LEU A 85 1.06 21.15 13.90
CA LEU A 85 0.83 20.77 15.29
C LEU A 85 0.74 19.25 15.42
N LEU A 86 -0.11 18.60 14.62
CA LEU A 86 -0.25 17.14 14.64
C LEU A 86 1.06 16.42 14.29
N LEU A 87 1.79 16.90 13.28
CA LEU A 87 3.09 16.33 12.91
C LEU A 87 4.12 16.53 14.03
N SER A 88 4.13 17.68 14.71
CA SER A 88 5.04 17.94 15.83
C SER A 88 4.74 17.05 17.03
N LEU A 89 3.47 16.87 17.40
CA LEU A 89 3.04 15.96 18.47
C LEU A 89 3.43 14.52 18.13
N PHE A 90 3.18 14.09 16.89
CA PHE A 90 3.59 12.76 16.42
C PHE A 90 5.11 12.59 16.43
N THR A 91 5.87 13.63 16.06
CA THR A 91 7.34 13.60 16.08
C THR A 91 7.86 13.45 17.50
N VAL A 92 7.33 14.24 18.46
CA VAL A 92 7.70 14.12 19.87
C VAL A 92 7.38 12.71 20.38
N TRP A 93 6.18 12.20 20.10
CA TRP A 93 5.80 10.84 20.49
C TRP A 93 6.73 9.77 19.91
N ALA A 94 7.03 9.85 18.61
CA ALA A 94 7.89 8.88 17.95
C ALA A 94 9.34 8.92 18.47
N LEU A 95 9.88 10.12 18.76
CA LEU A 95 11.20 10.27 19.36
C LEU A 95 11.28 9.66 20.78
N VAL A 96 10.21 9.79 21.57
CA VAL A 96 10.13 9.11 22.88
C VAL A 96 10.13 7.60 22.69
N GLN A 97 9.35 7.07 21.74
CA GLN A 97 9.22 5.63 21.50
C GLN A 97 10.49 4.97 20.93
N VAL A 98 11.40 5.72 20.30
CA VAL A 98 12.67 5.18 19.79
C VAL A 98 13.55 4.62 20.89
N PHE A 99 13.53 5.27 22.05
CA PHE A 99 14.30 4.86 23.21
C PHE A 99 13.48 3.96 24.14
N ASN A 100 12.32 3.46 23.68
CA ASN A 100 11.51 2.53 24.45
C ASN A 100 12.32 1.23 24.70
N PRO A 101 12.69 0.91 25.96
CA PRO A 101 13.48 -0.27 26.27
C PRO A 101 12.80 -1.58 25.83
N ALA A 102 11.47 -1.59 25.69
CA ALA A 102 10.68 -2.71 25.24
C ALA A 102 11.01 -3.18 23.81
N LEU A 103 11.64 -2.33 23.00
CA LEU A 103 12.03 -2.68 21.63
C LEU A 103 13.21 -3.67 21.59
N GLY A 104 13.93 -3.87 22.70
CA GLY A 104 15.10 -4.74 22.78
C GLY A 104 16.37 -4.20 22.07
N SER A 105 16.23 -3.20 21.19
CA SER A 105 17.37 -2.51 20.57
C SER A 105 16.98 -1.11 20.06
N PRO A 106 17.79 -0.06 20.32
CA PRO A 106 17.60 1.26 19.73
C PRO A 106 17.61 1.26 18.19
N ILE A 107 18.28 0.29 17.57
CA ILE A 107 18.33 0.16 16.10
C ILE A 107 16.93 -0.11 15.55
N ILE A 108 16.11 -0.91 16.24
CA ILE A 108 14.71 -1.18 15.85
C ILE A 108 13.90 0.12 15.92
N GLY A 109 14.10 0.92 16.97
CA GLY A 109 13.49 2.25 17.10
C GLY A 109 13.86 3.19 15.95
N ILE A 110 15.15 3.24 15.57
CA ILE A 110 15.63 4.06 14.45
C ILE A 110 15.05 3.60 13.10
N VAL A 111 14.99 2.29 12.85
CA VAL A 111 14.35 1.75 11.63
C VAL A 111 12.85 2.09 11.62
N GLY A 112 12.20 2.04 12.79
CA GLY A 112 10.83 2.50 13.00
C GLY A 112 10.64 3.97 12.60
N LEU A 113 11.46 4.88 13.15
CA LEU A 113 11.44 6.30 12.77
C LEU A 113 11.59 6.47 11.26
N LYS A 114 12.57 5.81 10.66
CA LYS A 114 12.78 5.89 9.22
C LYS A 114 11.50 5.54 8.47
N ASN A 115 10.85 4.42 8.83
CA ASN A 115 9.65 3.97 8.15
C ASN A 115 8.45 4.93 8.32
N TYR A 116 8.39 5.69 9.41
CA TYR A 116 7.36 6.72 9.60
C TYR A 116 7.69 8.05 8.91
N PHE A 117 8.92 8.54 9.07
CA PHE A 117 9.27 9.91 8.66
C PHE A 117 9.79 10.03 7.24
N ILE A 118 10.31 8.97 6.62
CA ILE A 118 10.87 9.09 5.26
C ILE A 118 9.83 9.48 4.22
N TYR A 119 8.54 9.20 4.46
CA TYR A 119 7.46 9.55 3.54
C TYR A 119 6.80 10.91 3.86
N VAL A 120 7.03 11.48 5.04
CA VAL A 120 6.46 12.76 5.46
C VAL A 120 6.80 13.88 4.46
N PRO A 121 8.04 13.97 3.91
CA PRO A 121 8.35 15.05 3.01
C PRO A 121 7.53 15.10 1.72
N LEU A 122 6.92 13.99 1.32
CA LEU A 122 6.04 13.93 0.13
C LEU A 122 4.87 14.90 0.20
N ILE A 123 4.41 15.29 1.40
CA ILE A 123 3.37 16.31 1.59
C ILE A 123 3.75 17.63 0.90
N TRP A 124 5.05 17.97 0.84
CA TRP A 124 5.54 19.17 0.16
C TRP A 124 5.83 18.94 -1.33
N LEU A 125 6.25 17.74 -1.72
CA LEU A 125 6.62 17.42 -3.10
C LEU A 125 5.40 17.20 -3.99
N ILE A 126 4.39 16.47 -3.52
CA ILE A 126 3.23 16.06 -4.34
C ILE A 126 2.45 17.26 -4.94
N PRO A 127 2.15 18.35 -4.20
CA PRO A 127 1.44 19.50 -4.77
C PRO A 127 2.23 20.23 -5.88
N ALA A 128 3.55 20.07 -5.90
CA ALA A 128 4.44 20.62 -6.91
C ALA A 128 4.80 19.61 -8.01
N LEU A 129 4.40 18.33 -7.87
CA LEU A 129 4.79 17.25 -8.78
C LEU A 129 4.09 17.33 -10.13
N PHE A 130 2.83 17.79 -10.13
CA PHE A 130 2.00 17.94 -11.33
C PHE A 130 1.67 19.41 -11.57
N ASP A 131 1.78 19.84 -12.82
CA ASP A 131 1.54 21.23 -13.17
C ASP A 131 0.05 21.53 -13.35
N SER A 132 -0.72 20.53 -13.79
CA SER A 132 -2.18 20.58 -13.95
C SER A 132 -2.89 19.33 -13.40
N GLU A 133 -4.21 19.43 -13.19
CA GLU A 133 -5.05 18.29 -12.84
C GLU A 133 -5.09 17.22 -13.95
N GLU A 134 -4.96 17.64 -15.21
CA GLU A 134 -4.93 16.72 -16.35
C GLU A 134 -3.63 15.90 -16.37
N ASP A 135 -2.50 16.47 -15.96
CA ASP A 135 -1.24 15.72 -15.82
C ASP A 135 -1.33 14.69 -14.70
N LEU A 136 -1.94 15.06 -13.58
CA LEU A 136 -2.24 14.12 -12.49
C LEU A 136 -3.15 12.99 -12.98
N TYR A 137 -4.22 13.32 -13.72
CA TYR A 137 -5.14 12.33 -14.29
C TYR A 137 -4.41 11.34 -15.20
N LYS A 138 -3.61 11.83 -16.15
CA LYS A 138 -2.83 10.98 -17.07
C LYS A 138 -1.85 10.09 -16.30
N PHE A 139 -1.13 10.66 -15.34
CA PHE A 139 -0.21 9.89 -14.50
C PHE A 139 -0.93 8.79 -13.73
N LEU A 140 -2.03 9.10 -13.04
CA LEU A 140 -2.78 8.12 -12.26
C LEU A 140 -3.35 7.02 -13.15
N ARG A 141 -3.88 7.36 -14.33
CA ARG A 141 -4.38 6.37 -15.29
C ARG A 141 -3.27 5.43 -15.77
N THR A 142 -2.09 5.94 -16.10
CA THR A 142 -0.95 5.11 -16.48
C THR A 142 -0.43 4.28 -15.30
N TYR A 143 -0.36 4.86 -14.10
CA TYR A 143 0.10 4.17 -12.90
C TYR A 143 -0.81 2.99 -12.53
N LEU A 144 -2.13 3.16 -12.61
CA LEU A 144 -3.10 2.12 -12.25
C LEU A 144 -3.00 0.88 -13.13
N LEU A 145 -2.49 0.98 -14.36
CA LEU A 145 -2.23 -0.18 -15.22
C LEU A 145 -1.31 -1.22 -14.58
N ILE A 146 -0.46 -0.82 -13.61
CA ILE A 146 0.39 -1.76 -12.86
C ILE A 146 -0.43 -2.76 -12.04
N LEU A 147 -1.66 -2.42 -11.66
CA LEU A 147 -2.56 -3.30 -10.94
C LEU A 147 -2.86 -4.56 -11.75
N ILE A 148 -3.03 -4.45 -13.06
CA ILE A 148 -3.41 -5.57 -13.93
C ILE A 148 -2.38 -6.72 -13.83
N PRO A 149 -1.09 -6.54 -14.17
CA PRO A 149 -0.12 -7.63 -14.06
C PRO A 149 0.06 -8.11 -12.62
N VAL A 150 -0.03 -7.23 -11.62
CA VAL A 150 0.14 -7.61 -10.20
C VAL A 150 -1.04 -8.47 -9.71
N ALA A 151 -2.27 -8.16 -10.14
CA ALA A 151 -3.45 -8.94 -9.81
C ALA A 151 -3.49 -10.27 -10.57
N LEU A 152 -3.07 -10.30 -11.84
CA LEU A 152 -2.92 -11.54 -12.60
C LEU A 152 -1.89 -12.48 -11.94
N LEU A 153 -0.77 -11.92 -11.46
CA LEU A 153 0.20 -12.67 -10.67
C LEU A 153 -0.40 -13.19 -9.36
N ALA A 154 -1.23 -12.39 -8.68
CA ALA A 154 -1.93 -12.85 -7.48
C ALA A 154 -2.88 -14.03 -7.77
N ILE A 155 -3.63 -13.98 -8.87
CA ILE A 155 -4.47 -15.10 -9.31
C ILE A 155 -3.59 -16.34 -9.58
N ALA A 156 -2.48 -16.19 -10.29
CA ALA A 156 -1.55 -17.29 -10.56
C ALA A 156 -0.95 -17.88 -9.28
N GLN A 157 -0.62 -17.06 -8.29
CA GLN A 157 -0.17 -17.48 -6.96
C GLN A 157 -1.23 -18.30 -6.23
N PHE A 158 -2.49 -17.85 -6.27
CA PHE A 158 -3.61 -18.52 -5.62
C PHE A 158 -3.90 -19.90 -6.22
N LEU A 159 -3.82 -20.00 -7.56
CA LEU A 159 -4.03 -21.26 -8.28
C LEU A 159 -2.84 -22.22 -8.18
N SER A 160 -1.68 -21.73 -7.73
CA SER A 160 -0.48 -22.54 -7.55
C SER A 160 -0.41 -23.14 -6.15
N PRO A 161 0.22 -24.32 -5.99
CA PRO A 161 0.40 -24.92 -4.69
C PRO A 161 1.35 -24.08 -3.80
N PRO A 162 1.30 -24.24 -2.46
CA PRO A 162 2.12 -23.45 -1.53
C PRO A 162 3.65 -23.58 -1.74
N ASP A 163 4.13 -24.70 -2.27
CA ASP A 163 5.53 -24.97 -2.59
C ASP A 163 5.98 -24.43 -3.97
N SER A 164 5.06 -23.84 -4.73
CA SER A 164 5.36 -23.25 -6.04
C SER A 164 6.39 -22.12 -5.93
N PRO A 165 7.29 -21.96 -6.92
CA PRO A 165 8.22 -20.82 -7.01
C PRO A 165 7.53 -19.44 -7.01
N LEU A 166 6.25 -19.38 -7.36
CA LEU A 166 5.46 -18.15 -7.29
C LEU A 166 5.11 -17.75 -5.84
N ASN A 167 5.08 -18.70 -4.92
CA ASN A 167 4.65 -18.54 -3.55
C ASN A 167 5.85 -18.45 -2.60
N VAL A 168 6.78 -17.55 -2.91
CA VAL A 168 7.97 -17.30 -2.08
C VAL A 168 7.80 -15.99 -1.31
N TYR A 169 8.25 -15.92 -0.06
CA TYR A 169 8.34 -14.68 0.71
C TYR A 169 9.79 -14.18 0.74
N ALA A 170 9.98 -12.86 0.84
CA ALA A 170 11.33 -12.25 0.72
C ALA A 170 12.27 -12.53 1.91
N ARG A 171 11.76 -13.17 2.96
CA ARG A 171 12.53 -13.62 4.12
C ARG A 171 12.07 -15.04 4.40
N GLU A 172 13.00 -15.99 4.46
CA GLU A 172 12.73 -17.30 5.01
C GLU A 172 12.27 -17.07 6.46
N THR A 173 11.00 -17.32 6.73
CA THR A 173 10.52 -17.30 8.10
C THR A 173 11.18 -18.49 8.78
N SER A 174 12.02 -18.22 9.79
CA SER A 174 12.54 -19.24 10.71
C SER A 174 11.41 -20.03 11.41
N PHE A 175 10.17 -19.55 11.28
CA PHE A 175 8.94 -20.13 11.76
C PHE A 175 7.86 -20.12 10.66
N GLY A 176 7.85 -21.15 9.81
CA GLY A 176 6.64 -21.64 9.14
C GLY A 176 6.22 -20.91 7.86
N GLY A 177 6.56 -21.52 6.72
CA GLY A 177 5.72 -21.68 5.52
C GLY A 177 5.08 -20.47 4.85
N VAL A 178 4.45 -20.74 3.71
CA VAL A 178 3.58 -19.76 3.03
C VAL A 178 2.28 -19.64 3.82
N ALA A 179 1.83 -18.41 4.06
CA ALA A 179 0.60 -18.19 4.82
C ALA A 179 -0.61 -18.69 4.03
N THR A 180 -1.44 -19.51 4.66
CA THR A 180 -2.67 -20.05 4.08
C THR A 180 -3.93 -19.34 4.59
N ILE A 181 -5.05 -19.55 3.90
CA ILE A 181 -6.35 -19.01 4.27
C ILE A 181 -7.04 -19.98 5.23
N GLY A 182 -6.91 -19.73 6.54
CA GLY A 182 -7.45 -20.65 7.55
C GLY A 182 -6.88 -22.06 7.36
N ASP A 183 -7.74 -23.08 7.49
CA ASP A 183 -7.38 -24.48 7.35
C ASP A 183 -7.57 -25.04 5.92
N SER A 184 -7.89 -24.17 4.94
CA SER A 184 -8.17 -24.60 3.56
C SER A 184 -6.94 -25.08 2.79
N GLY A 185 -5.73 -24.81 3.29
CA GLY A 185 -4.47 -25.04 2.58
C GLY A 185 -4.21 -24.08 1.40
N LEU A 186 -5.16 -23.19 1.07
CA LEU A 186 -5.04 -22.23 -0.03
C LEU A 186 -4.13 -21.07 0.34
N VAL A 187 -3.29 -20.63 -0.59
CA VAL A 187 -2.28 -19.59 -0.35
C VAL A 187 -2.89 -18.20 -0.25
N ARG A 188 -2.41 -17.40 0.71
CA ARG A 188 -2.64 -15.96 0.75
C ARG A 188 -1.71 -15.26 -0.22
N VAL A 189 -2.29 -14.66 -1.24
CA VAL A 189 -1.57 -14.01 -2.33
C VAL A 189 -0.75 -12.82 -1.84
N THR A 190 0.41 -12.61 -2.46
CA THR A 190 1.32 -11.48 -2.17
C THR A 190 1.58 -10.59 -3.38
N GLY A 191 1.15 -11.01 -4.58
CA GLY A 191 1.49 -10.35 -5.83
C GLY A 191 3.00 -10.13 -5.94
N THR A 192 3.40 -8.91 -6.27
CA THR A 192 4.80 -8.51 -6.35
C THR A 192 5.42 -8.22 -4.98
N PHE A 193 4.68 -8.21 -3.88
CA PHE A 193 5.16 -7.78 -2.57
C PHE A 193 5.87 -8.88 -1.78
N SER A 194 6.73 -8.46 -0.85
CA SER A 194 7.50 -9.34 0.02
C SER A 194 6.66 -10.11 1.04
N TYR A 195 5.46 -9.63 1.36
CA TYR A 195 4.52 -10.25 2.29
C TYR A 195 3.07 -9.79 2.01
N THR A 196 2.09 -10.48 2.60
CA THR A 196 0.64 -10.30 2.33
C THR A 196 0.13 -8.87 2.55
N ASN A 197 0.71 -8.13 3.51
CA ASN A 197 0.29 -6.76 3.81
C ASN A 197 0.53 -5.78 2.66
N GLY A 198 1.58 -5.97 1.85
CA GLY A 198 1.87 -5.08 0.73
C GLY A 198 0.79 -5.15 -0.34
N TYR A 199 0.33 -6.35 -0.69
CA TYR A 199 -0.74 -6.53 -1.67
C TYR A 199 -2.07 -5.95 -1.18
N ASN A 200 -2.41 -6.16 0.10
CA ASN A 200 -3.59 -5.55 0.72
C ASN A 200 -3.58 -4.02 0.61
N ALA A 201 -2.41 -3.39 0.81
CA ALA A 201 -2.25 -1.95 0.69
C ALA A 201 -2.40 -1.48 -0.76
N LEU A 202 -1.85 -2.23 -1.74
CA LEU A 202 -2.00 -1.91 -3.16
C LEU A 202 -3.47 -1.92 -3.57
N ILE A 203 -4.21 -3.01 -3.32
CA ILE A 203 -5.61 -3.10 -3.75
C ILE A 203 -6.48 -2.03 -3.09
N SER A 204 -6.23 -1.69 -1.81
CA SER A 204 -6.95 -0.62 -1.11
C SER A 204 -6.65 0.76 -1.72
N THR A 205 -5.39 1.01 -2.05
CA THR A 205 -4.95 2.29 -2.63
C THR A 205 -5.46 2.45 -4.05
N CYS A 206 -5.31 1.43 -4.90
CA CYS A 206 -5.84 1.43 -6.26
C CYS A 206 -7.36 1.58 -6.27
N PHE A 207 -8.07 0.90 -5.37
CA PHE A 207 -9.51 1.06 -5.22
C PHE A 207 -9.88 2.52 -4.92
N ALA A 208 -9.24 3.13 -3.92
CA ALA A 208 -9.49 4.54 -3.56
C ALA A 208 -9.20 5.52 -4.71
N LEU A 209 -8.17 5.26 -5.52
CA LEU A 209 -7.83 6.09 -6.69
C LEU A 209 -8.80 5.87 -7.87
N LEU A 210 -9.29 4.64 -8.06
CA LEU A 210 -10.18 4.30 -9.16
C LEU A 210 -11.56 4.96 -9.03
N LEU A 211 -12.12 5.00 -7.81
CA LEU A 211 -13.45 5.56 -7.55
C LEU A 211 -13.68 6.95 -8.19
N PRO A 212 -12.86 7.98 -7.91
CA PRO A 212 -13.02 9.30 -8.53
C PRO A 212 -12.72 9.30 -10.03
N LEU A 213 -11.69 8.57 -10.48
CA LEU A 213 -11.32 8.57 -11.89
C LEU A 213 -12.41 7.97 -12.79
N VAL A 214 -13.17 7.04 -12.25
CA VAL A 214 -14.26 6.39 -12.95
C VAL A 214 -15.51 7.26 -13.06
N THR A 215 -15.70 8.21 -12.12
CA THR A 215 -16.76 9.22 -12.24
C THR A 215 -16.42 10.35 -13.22
N ARG A 216 -15.16 10.48 -13.63
CA ARG A 216 -14.73 11.45 -14.64
C ARG A 216 -15.10 10.97 -16.04
N GLU A 217 -15.44 11.91 -16.91
CA GLU A 217 -15.60 11.60 -18.34
C GLU A 217 -14.27 11.16 -18.93
N GLN A 218 -14.26 10.01 -19.59
CA GLN A 218 -13.07 9.39 -20.15
C GLN A 218 -13.40 8.54 -21.38
N PRO A 219 -12.43 8.31 -22.28
CA PRO A 219 -12.61 7.41 -23.42
C PRO A 219 -13.05 6.01 -23.00
N LYS A 220 -13.86 5.34 -23.84
CA LYS A 220 -14.41 4.01 -23.57
C LYS A 220 -13.34 2.96 -23.21
N VAL A 221 -12.14 3.07 -23.80
CA VAL A 221 -11.00 2.19 -23.49
C VAL A 221 -10.58 2.33 -22.03
N TRP A 222 -10.39 3.55 -21.54
CA TRP A 222 -10.00 3.80 -20.14
C TRP A 222 -11.10 3.41 -19.15
N LEU A 223 -12.36 3.58 -19.54
CA LEU A 223 -13.48 3.09 -18.75
C LEU A 223 -13.48 1.56 -18.67
N GLY A 224 -13.28 0.87 -19.80
CA GLY A 224 -13.18 -0.60 -19.85
C GLY A 224 -12.01 -1.14 -19.01
N LEU A 225 -10.85 -0.47 -19.07
CA LEU A 225 -9.70 -0.81 -18.22
C LEU A 225 -10.01 -0.60 -16.73
N ALA A 226 -10.69 0.49 -16.37
CA ALA A 226 -11.09 0.73 -14.99
C ALA A 226 -12.07 -0.33 -14.46
N PHE A 227 -12.99 -0.80 -15.31
CA PHE A 227 -13.85 -1.94 -14.97
C PHE A 227 -13.04 -3.21 -14.73
N LEU A 228 -12.11 -3.54 -15.63
CA LEU A 228 -11.22 -4.69 -15.47
C LEU A 228 -10.44 -4.60 -14.14
N GLU A 229 -9.85 -3.44 -13.85
CA GLU A 229 -9.11 -3.17 -12.61
C GLU A 229 -9.98 -3.35 -11.36
N LEU A 230 -11.21 -2.83 -11.37
CA LEU A 230 -12.15 -3.00 -10.25
C LEU A 230 -12.60 -4.45 -10.08
N SER A 231 -12.85 -5.17 -11.18
CA SER A 231 -13.16 -6.60 -11.14
C SER A 231 -11.99 -7.41 -10.58
N LEU A 232 -10.76 -7.12 -11.00
CA LEU A 232 -9.56 -7.76 -10.47
C LEU A 232 -9.36 -7.49 -8.97
N ILE A 233 -9.61 -6.25 -8.51
CA ILE A 233 -9.61 -5.93 -7.06
C ILE A 233 -10.65 -6.78 -6.33
N GLY A 234 -11.89 -6.81 -6.82
CA GLY A 234 -12.97 -7.56 -6.17
C GLY A 234 -12.72 -9.07 -6.12
N THR A 235 -12.21 -9.66 -7.20
CA THR A 235 -11.86 -11.09 -7.24
C THR A 235 -10.68 -11.41 -6.33
N THR A 236 -9.59 -10.65 -6.43
CA THR A 236 -8.37 -10.94 -5.65
C THR A 236 -8.52 -10.58 -4.17
N LEU A 237 -9.50 -9.76 -3.79
CA LEU A 237 -9.85 -9.48 -2.40
C LEU A 237 -10.06 -10.78 -1.60
N PHE A 238 -10.83 -11.73 -2.14
CA PHE A 238 -11.08 -13.01 -1.48
C PHE A 238 -9.80 -13.84 -1.34
N MET A 239 -8.94 -13.83 -2.38
CA MET A 239 -7.65 -14.52 -2.41
C MET A 239 -6.63 -13.98 -1.38
N THR A 240 -6.83 -12.76 -0.87
CA THR A 240 -5.98 -12.22 0.22
C THR A 240 -6.25 -12.89 1.57
N GLY A 241 -7.43 -13.48 1.75
CA GLY A 241 -7.92 -13.98 3.04
C GLY A 241 -8.02 -12.89 4.13
N SER A 242 -8.00 -11.60 3.77
CA SER A 242 -7.82 -10.48 4.69
C SER A 242 -9.14 -9.77 5.01
N ARG A 243 -9.78 -10.13 6.12
CA ARG A 243 -11.03 -9.52 6.61
C ARG A 243 -10.92 -8.00 6.77
N GLY A 244 -9.81 -7.54 7.34
CA GLY A 244 -9.55 -6.11 7.51
C GLY A 244 -9.45 -5.35 6.18
N THR A 245 -9.04 -6.02 5.10
CA THR A 245 -8.99 -5.38 3.78
C THR A 245 -10.39 -5.24 3.19
N ALA A 246 -11.24 -6.27 3.29
CA ALA A 246 -12.63 -6.17 2.87
C ALA A 246 -13.37 -5.02 3.58
N ILE A 247 -13.20 -4.92 4.90
CA ILE A 247 -13.76 -3.83 5.70
C ILE A 247 -13.23 -2.46 5.23
N LYS A 248 -11.93 -2.32 4.98
CA LYS A 248 -11.34 -1.08 4.45
C LYS A 248 -11.95 -0.66 3.12
N LEU A 249 -12.13 -1.60 2.19
CA LEU A 249 -12.73 -1.33 0.87
C LEU A 249 -14.18 -0.86 1.01
N ILE A 250 -14.96 -1.49 1.90
CA ILE A 250 -16.33 -1.05 2.22
C ILE A 250 -16.31 0.38 2.79
N PHE A 251 -15.46 0.67 3.76
CA PHE A 251 -15.34 2.02 4.33
C PHE A 251 -14.94 3.06 3.28
N ILE A 252 -13.99 2.74 2.39
CA ILE A 252 -13.59 3.64 1.29
C ILE A 252 -14.78 3.91 0.37
N LEU A 253 -15.53 2.87 -0.03
CA LEU A 253 -16.69 3.01 -0.90
C LEU A 253 -17.80 3.85 -0.25
N VAL A 254 -18.15 3.53 0.99
CA VAL A 254 -19.19 4.25 1.74
C VAL A 254 -18.77 5.71 1.93
N SER A 255 -17.53 5.97 2.35
CA SER A 255 -17.03 7.33 2.53
C SER A 255 -17.07 8.12 1.23
N TYR A 256 -16.68 7.50 0.12
CA TYR A 256 -16.73 8.13 -1.19
C TYR A 256 -18.17 8.46 -1.61
N VAL A 257 -19.10 7.52 -1.47
CA VAL A 257 -20.52 7.70 -1.81
C VAL A 257 -21.17 8.77 -0.93
N VAL A 258 -20.89 8.79 0.37
CA VAL A 258 -21.41 9.81 1.29
C VAL A 258 -20.91 11.19 0.91
N VAL A 259 -19.59 11.36 0.73
CA VAL A 259 -19.00 12.65 0.36
C VAL A 259 -19.53 13.13 -1.00
N GLN A 260 -19.54 12.27 -2.02
CA GLN A 260 -20.08 12.64 -3.33
C GLN A 260 -21.59 12.83 -3.32
N GLY A 261 -22.32 12.15 -2.43
CA GLY A 261 -23.78 12.28 -2.32
C GLY A 261 -24.18 13.65 -1.80
N ILE A 262 -23.37 14.21 -0.89
CA ILE A 262 -23.54 15.55 -0.33
C ILE A 262 -23.19 16.64 -1.36
N VAL A 263 -22.12 16.44 -2.15
CA VAL A 263 -21.61 17.49 -3.06
C VAL A 263 -22.21 17.39 -4.48
N HIS A 264 -22.37 16.18 -5.02
CA HIS A 264 -22.78 15.93 -6.41
C HIS A 264 -23.73 14.72 -6.54
N PHE A 265 -24.95 14.80 -5.99
CA PHE A 265 -25.93 13.70 -5.96
C PHE A 265 -26.17 13.01 -7.33
N ARG A 266 -26.24 13.78 -8.43
CA ARG A 266 -26.44 13.23 -9.79
C ARG A 266 -25.26 12.35 -10.24
N THR A 267 -24.04 12.69 -9.85
CA THR A 267 -22.83 11.91 -10.14
C THR A 267 -22.86 10.57 -9.40
N VAL A 268 -23.33 10.56 -8.15
CA VAL A 268 -23.49 9.33 -7.36
C VAL A 268 -24.52 8.39 -7.97
N LEU A 269 -25.68 8.90 -8.40
CA LEU A 269 -26.71 8.05 -9.00
C LEU A 269 -26.20 7.39 -10.30
N ARG A 270 -25.48 8.15 -11.14
CA ARG A 270 -24.86 7.63 -12.37
C ARG A 270 -23.75 6.63 -12.07
N PHE A 271 -22.95 6.88 -11.04
CA PHE A 271 -21.90 5.97 -10.56
C PHE A 271 -22.46 4.64 -10.06
N SER A 272 -23.50 4.67 -9.21
CA SER A 272 -24.10 3.47 -8.63
C SER A 272 -24.73 2.57 -9.70
N ILE A 273 -25.47 3.14 -10.65
CA ILE A 273 -26.17 2.36 -11.68
C ILE A 273 -25.22 1.84 -12.75
N ASN A 274 -24.36 2.72 -13.29
CA ASN A 274 -23.54 2.35 -14.45
C ASN A 274 -22.23 1.65 -14.08
N LEU A 275 -21.83 1.67 -12.81
CA LEU A 275 -20.53 1.15 -12.41
C LEU A 275 -20.58 0.06 -11.36
N VAL A 276 -21.28 0.32 -10.27
CA VAL A 276 -21.29 -0.61 -9.13
C VAL A 276 -21.98 -1.90 -9.55
N ILE A 277 -23.13 -1.83 -10.24
CA ILE A 277 -23.86 -3.03 -10.67
C ILE A 277 -23.04 -3.90 -11.63
N PRO A 278 -22.48 -3.39 -12.76
CA PRO A 278 -21.66 -4.22 -13.65
C PRO A 278 -20.41 -4.77 -12.97
N THR A 279 -19.77 -3.99 -12.10
CA THR A 279 -18.60 -4.44 -11.35
C THR A 279 -18.97 -5.57 -10.38
N LEU A 280 -20.08 -5.44 -9.65
CA LEU A 280 -20.58 -6.48 -8.76
C LEU A 280 -20.97 -7.75 -9.52
N ILE A 281 -21.59 -7.62 -10.69
CA ILE A 281 -21.90 -8.77 -11.56
C ILE A 281 -20.60 -9.43 -12.03
N ALA A 282 -19.61 -8.65 -12.50
CA ALA A 282 -18.33 -9.19 -12.93
C ALA A 282 -17.58 -9.88 -11.79
N VAL A 283 -17.57 -9.27 -10.60
CA VAL A 283 -17.00 -9.88 -9.39
C VAL A 283 -17.75 -11.15 -9.03
N PHE A 284 -19.08 -11.17 -9.10
CA PHE A 284 -19.88 -12.37 -8.83
C PHE A 284 -19.55 -13.49 -9.83
N LEU A 285 -19.51 -13.20 -11.13
CA LEU A 285 -19.16 -14.18 -12.17
C LEU A 285 -17.75 -14.74 -12.01
N LEU A 286 -16.77 -13.87 -11.74
CA LEU A 286 -15.40 -14.30 -11.49
C LEU A 286 -15.28 -15.07 -10.17
N THR A 287 -16.01 -14.68 -9.13
CA THR A 287 -16.00 -15.39 -7.84
C THR A 287 -16.68 -16.75 -7.96
N TYR A 288 -17.73 -16.87 -8.77
CA TYR A 288 -18.34 -18.16 -9.11
C TYR A 288 -17.32 -19.10 -9.76
N GLN A 289 -16.48 -18.58 -10.67
CA GLN A 289 -15.37 -19.35 -11.25
C GLN A 289 -14.31 -19.76 -10.22
N TYR A 290 -14.10 -18.95 -9.17
CA TYR A 290 -13.15 -19.18 -8.09
C TYR A 290 -13.84 -19.46 -6.74
N ASN A 291 -14.87 -20.32 -6.74
CA ASN A 291 -15.69 -20.55 -5.55
C ASN A 291 -14.86 -20.95 -4.31
N ALA A 292 -13.80 -21.73 -4.50
CA ALA A 292 -12.87 -22.10 -3.42
C ALA A 292 -12.26 -20.88 -2.68
N ALA A 293 -12.01 -19.77 -3.38
CA ALA A 293 -11.50 -18.54 -2.75
C ALA A 293 -12.57 -17.91 -1.84
N PHE A 294 -13.82 -17.90 -2.30
CA PHE A 294 -14.94 -17.37 -1.53
C PHE A 294 -15.25 -18.25 -0.32
N GLU A 295 -15.32 -19.57 -0.50
CA GLU A 295 -15.57 -20.54 0.59
C GLU A 295 -14.46 -20.50 1.65
N ALA A 296 -13.19 -20.42 1.25
CA ALA A 296 -12.08 -20.29 2.18
C ALA A 296 -12.10 -18.95 2.92
N TYR A 297 -12.50 -17.87 2.26
CA TYR A 297 -12.69 -16.58 2.91
C TYR A 297 -13.88 -16.61 3.89
N ALA A 298 -15.02 -17.15 3.48
CA ALA A 298 -16.24 -17.25 4.26
C ALA A 298 -16.03 -18.11 5.52
N SER A 299 -15.45 -19.30 5.37
CA SER A 299 -15.12 -20.17 6.51
C SER A 299 -14.17 -19.49 7.50
N ARG A 300 -13.20 -18.69 7.01
CA ARG A 300 -12.31 -17.89 7.87
C ARG A 300 -13.04 -16.76 8.60
N VAL A 301 -14.06 -16.18 8.00
CA VAL A 301 -14.90 -15.14 8.65
C VAL A 301 -15.74 -15.77 9.74
N GLU A 302 -16.38 -16.90 9.46
CA GLU A 302 -17.27 -17.61 10.39
C GLU A 302 -16.52 -18.26 11.55
N SER A 303 -15.32 -18.81 11.31
CA SER A 303 -14.54 -19.51 12.35
C SER A 303 -13.89 -18.59 13.39
N ASN A 304 -13.85 -17.27 13.14
CA ASN A 304 -13.15 -16.31 14.00
C ASN A 304 -14.09 -15.27 14.61
N SER A 305 -14.47 -15.47 15.87
CA SER A 305 -15.27 -14.54 16.70
C SER A 305 -14.55 -13.26 17.12
N ASP A 306 -13.31 -13.07 16.70
CA ASP A 306 -12.39 -12.00 17.14
C ASP A 306 -12.65 -10.61 16.50
N LEU A 307 -13.74 -10.47 15.74
CA LEU A 307 -14.09 -9.21 15.06
C LEU A 307 -14.38 -8.07 16.06
N PRO A 308 -15.17 -8.27 17.13
CA PRO A 308 -15.42 -7.23 18.12
C PRO A 308 -14.15 -6.79 18.84
N ASN A 309 -13.28 -7.74 19.22
CA ASN A 309 -12.00 -7.44 19.87
C ASN A 309 -11.12 -6.59 18.97
N ARG A 310 -11.01 -6.92 17.68
CA ARG A 310 -10.22 -6.12 16.72
C ARG A 310 -10.76 -4.71 16.50
N ILE A 311 -12.07 -4.54 16.54
CA ILE A 311 -12.69 -3.19 16.46
C ILE A 311 -12.39 -2.42 17.74
N GLN A 312 -12.50 -3.06 18.90
CA GLN A 312 -12.16 -2.47 20.18
C GLN A 312 -10.68 -2.09 20.24
N ASP A 313 -9.77 -2.96 19.80
CA ASP A 313 -8.33 -2.74 19.75
C ASP A 313 -7.97 -1.50 18.93
N ILE A 314 -8.66 -1.19 17.82
CA ILE A 314 -8.35 0.03 17.06
C ILE A 314 -8.40 1.30 17.93
N PHE A 315 -9.27 1.33 18.94
CA PHE A 315 -9.43 2.47 19.84
C PHE A 315 -8.77 2.26 21.20
N LEU A 316 -8.80 1.03 21.71
CA LEU A 316 -8.39 0.68 23.05
C LEU A 316 -6.97 0.13 23.11
N GLN A 317 -6.40 -0.36 22.00
CA GLN A 317 -5.06 -0.94 21.97
C GLN A 317 -3.99 -0.03 22.57
N PRO A 318 -3.97 1.30 22.31
CA PRO A 318 -3.01 2.19 22.97
C PRO A 318 -3.16 2.23 24.50
N PHE A 319 -4.38 2.06 25.00
CA PHE A 319 -4.70 2.10 26.43
C PHE A 319 -4.53 0.72 27.09
N THR A 320 -4.94 -0.37 26.43
CA THR A 320 -4.78 -1.74 26.93
C THR A 320 -3.30 -2.12 26.98
N PHE A 321 -2.50 -1.74 25.96
CA PHE A 321 -1.04 -1.87 26.05
C PHE A 321 -0.46 -1.08 27.23
N SER A 322 -0.99 0.11 27.54
CA SER A 322 -0.49 0.93 28.64
C SER A 322 -0.84 0.37 30.03
N THR A 323 -1.91 -0.42 30.13
CA THR A 323 -2.34 -1.06 31.38
C THR A 323 -1.75 -2.44 31.59
N GLU A 324 -1.50 -3.20 30.52
CA GLU A 324 -0.87 -4.53 30.61
C GLU A 324 0.65 -4.43 30.79
N GLN A 325 1.28 -3.38 30.25
CA GLN A 325 2.69 -3.08 30.47
C GLN A 325 2.81 -1.99 31.53
N GLN A 326 3.21 -2.35 32.75
CA GLN A 326 3.62 -1.40 33.80
C GLN A 326 4.75 -0.48 33.28
N PHE A 327 4.45 0.61 32.58
CA PHE A 327 5.44 1.61 32.12
C PHE A 327 6.77 1.02 31.60
N GLY A 328 6.73 -0.15 30.95
CA GLY A 328 7.90 -1.01 30.90
C GLY A 328 7.72 -2.33 30.15
N GLY A 329 7.18 -2.29 28.94
CA GLY A 329 7.48 -3.28 27.89
C GLY A 329 6.89 -4.68 28.01
N TYR A 330 7.01 -5.42 26.90
CA TYR A 330 6.43 -6.73 26.56
C TYR A 330 6.46 -7.80 27.64
#